data_AF-A0A431LZF9-F1
#
_entry.id   AF-A0A431LZF9-F1
#
_cell.length_a   1.000
_cell.length_b   1.000
_cell.length_c   1.000
_cell.angle_alpha   90.00
_cell.angle_beta   90.00
_cell.angle_gamma   90.00
#
_symmetry.space_group_name_H-M   'P 1'
#
loop_
_entity.id
_entity.type
_entity.pdbx_description
1 polymer ?
#
loop_
_entity_poly.entity_id
_entity_poly.type
_entity_poly.pdbx_seq_one_letter_code
_entity_poly.pdbx_strand_id
1 'polypeptide(L)'
;MSLWQKICELLGPEPPVDAAIVHSIEHAVEIVDPVLKVVGGLEKSLGPAVSHALSYCAGLVGELPTPLAVSHRNFASDPLVHAMFASAADIDLMLGRSSAMQAFLADGGNAFSTACYALLGMRRNQKTVLGMALHGDVLQADAPRKLLYFSDHTLHELSQSEEETRLRLQFSAFDGLV
;
A
#
# COMPACT_ATOMS: atom_id res chain seq x y z
N MET A 1 -30.53 18.78 12.36
CA MET A 1 -29.83 17.68 13.05
C MET A 1 -30.15 17.76 14.53
N SER A 2 -30.83 16.74 15.06
CA SER A 2 -31.52 16.80 16.36
C SER A 2 -30.54 16.71 17.53
N LEU A 3 -30.72 17.57 18.55
CA LEU A 3 -29.97 17.58 19.82
C LEU A 3 -29.95 16.20 20.51
N TRP A 4 -30.99 15.40 20.30
CA TRP A 4 -31.11 14.05 20.83
C TRP A 4 -30.10 13.06 20.25
N GLN A 5 -29.65 13.23 18.99
CA GLN A 5 -28.58 12.39 18.42
C GLN A 5 -27.23 12.63 19.09
N LYS A 6 -26.90 13.90 19.38
CA LYS A 6 -25.65 14.25 20.07
C LYS A 6 -25.59 13.75 21.52
N ILE A 7 -26.73 13.70 22.20
CA ILE A 7 -26.83 13.17 23.56
C ILE A 7 -26.68 11.64 23.56
N CYS A 8 -27.23 10.94 22.56
CA CYS A 8 -27.01 9.51 22.38
C CYS A 8 -25.56 9.18 21.96
N GLU A 9 -24.89 10.03 21.19
CA GLU A 9 -23.45 9.90 20.89
C GLU A 9 -22.56 10.15 22.12
N LEU A 10 -22.98 11.02 23.05
CA LEU A 10 -22.24 11.32 24.28
C LEU A 10 -22.44 10.27 25.38
N LEU A 11 -23.57 9.55 25.37
CA LEU A 11 -23.96 8.54 26.36
C LEU A 11 -23.90 7.09 25.83
N GLY A 12 -23.49 6.91 24.57
CA GLY A 12 -23.16 5.60 24.04
C GLY A 12 -21.98 5.00 24.83
N PRO A 13 -21.90 3.67 24.98
CA PRO A 13 -20.73 3.05 25.58
C PRO A 13 -19.49 3.59 24.86
N GLU A 14 -18.54 4.11 25.63
CA GLU A 14 -17.21 4.45 25.13
C GLU A 14 -16.76 3.26 24.27
N PRO A 15 -16.33 3.48 23.01
CA PRO A 15 -15.97 2.37 22.14
C PRO A 15 -15.02 1.48 22.95
N PRO A 16 -15.33 0.17 23.07
CA PRO A 16 -14.52 -0.71 23.90
C PRO A 16 -13.07 -0.50 23.49
N VAL A 17 -12.13 -0.40 24.45
CA VAL A 17 -10.69 -0.31 24.15
C VAL A 17 -10.43 -1.31 23.04
N ASP A 18 -10.14 -0.78 21.85
CA ASP A 18 -10.47 -1.46 20.61
C ASP A 18 -9.83 -2.84 20.60
N ALA A 19 -10.58 -3.90 20.29
CA ALA A 19 -10.01 -5.25 20.24
C ALA A 19 -8.78 -5.28 19.30
N ALA A 20 -8.76 -4.40 18.30
CA ALA A 20 -7.61 -4.11 17.46
C ALA A 20 -6.39 -3.59 18.25
N ILE A 21 -6.54 -2.63 19.17
CA ILE A 21 -5.45 -2.10 19.99
C ILE A 21 -4.89 -3.19 20.90
N VAL A 22 -5.74 -3.97 21.57
CA VAL A 22 -5.29 -5.08 22.43
C VAL A 22 -4.51 -6.10 21.60
N HIS A 23 -5.06 -6.50 20.45
CA HIS A 23 -4.39 -7.43 19.54
C HIS A 23 -3.05 -6.89 19.02
N SER A 24 -2.98 -5.61 18.67
CA SER A 24 -1.74 -4.96 18.23
C SER A 24 -0.70 -4.82 19.35
N ILE A 25 -1.11 -4.63 20.61
CA ILE A 25 -0.20 -4.67 21.76
C ILE A 25 0.36 -6.09 21.92
N GLU A 26 -0.49 -7.11 21.88
CA GLU A 26 -0.04 -8.51 21.97
C GLU A 26 0.92 -8.87 20.84
N HIS A 27 0.62 -8.42 19.61
CA HIS A 27 1.47 -8.61 18.45
C HIS A 27 2.82 -7.90 18.60
N ALA A 28 2.81 -6.64 19.03
CA ALA A 28 4.04 -5.88 19.23
C ALA A 28 4.93 -6.49 20.33
N VAL A 29 4.33 -6.96 21.42
CA VAL A 29 5.05 -7.67 22.48
C VAL A 29 5.67 -8.97 21.97
N GLU A 30 4.95 -9.72 21.12
CA GLU A 30 5.49 -10.95 20.52
C GLU A 30 6.71 -10.68 19.62
N ILE A 31 6.70 -9.58 18.86
CA ILE A 31 7.81 -9.20 17.97
C ILE A 31 9.02 -8.69 18.77
N VAL A 32 8.80 -7.82 19.76
CA VAL A 32 9.89 -7.11 20.47
C VAL A 32 10.54 -8.00 21.54
N ASP A 33 9.75 -8.45 22.52
CA ASP A 33 10.21 -9.33 23.59
C ASP A 33 9.01 -10.05 24.26
N PRO A 34 8.81 -11.34 23.96
CA PRO A 34 7.73 -12.13 24.54
C PRO A 34 7.74 -12.20 26.08
N VAL A 35 8.88 -11.96 26.73
CA VAL A 35 9.00 -11.95 28.19
C VAL A 35 8.20 -10.80 28.81
N LEU A 36 7.95 -9.72 28.05
CA LEU A 36 7.14 -8.61 28.53
C LEU A 36 5.71 -9.05 28.91
N LYS A 37 5.16 -10.14 28.34
CA LYS A 37 3.82 -10.65 28.67
C LYS A 37 3.57 -10.90 30.17
N VAL A 38 4.61 -11.15 30.96
CA VAL A 38 4.47 -11.35 32.43
C VAL A 38 4.45 -10.05 33.23
N VAL A 39 4.76 -8.91 32.62
CA VAL A 39 4.75 -7.59 33.28
C VAL A 39 3.32 -7.06 33.32
N GLY A 40 2.74 -6.99 34.52
CA GLY A 40 1.40 -6.43 34.72
C GLY A 40 1.33 -4.96 34.35
N GLY A 41 0.23 -4.56 33.70
CA GLY A 41 -0.05 -3.15 33.39
C GLY A 41 0.52 -2.62 32.06
N LEU A 42 1.13 -3.49 31.25
CA LEU A 42 1.64 -3.10 29.92
C LEU A 42 0.57 -2.53 29.00
N GLU A 43 -0.62 -3.11 28.98
CA GLU A 43 -1.74 -2.61 28.14
C GLU A 43 -2.06 -1.14 28.44
N LYS A 44 -2.05 -0.76 29.72
CA LYS A 44 -2.31 0.63 30.14
C LYS A 44 -1.18 1.58 29.73
N SER A 45 0.06 1.08 29.72
CA SER A 45 1.24 1.88 29.34
C SER A 45 1.40 2.01 27.83
N LEU A 46 1.17 0.93 27.09
CA LEU A 46 1.38 0.86 25.64
C LEU A 46 0.13 1.27 24.84
N GLY A 47 -1.06 1.16 25.43
CA GLY A 47 -2.33 1.49 24.77
C GLY A 47 -2.34 2.84 24.06
N PRO A 48 -1.95 3.96 24.71
CA PRO A 48 -1.89 5.25 24.05
C PRO A 48 -0.90 5.32 22.88
N ALA A 49 0.26 4.68 23.02
CA ALA A 49 1.30 4.66 21.98
C ALA A 49 0.87 3.80 20.78
N VAL A 50 0.33 2.62 21.02
CA VAL A 50 -0.18 1.72 19.96
C VAL A 50 -1.39 2.34 19.27
N SER A 51 -2.31 2.95 20.01
CA SER A 51 -3.44 3.68 19.43
C SER A 51 -2.98 4.81 18.49
N HIS A 52 -1.95 5.57 18.90
CA HIS A 52 -1.37 6.62 18.06
C HIS A 52 -0.69 6.03 16.80
N ALA A 53 0.07 4.96 16.94
CA ALA A 53 0.71 4.27 15.82
C ALA A 53 -0.30 3.73 14.80
N LEU A 54 -1.35 3.04 15.26
CA LEU A 54 -2.43 2.54 14.40
C LEU A 54 -3.15 3.68 13.67
N SER A 55 -3.44 4.78 14.36
CA SER A 55 -4.06 5.97 13.75
C SER A 55 -3.16 6.58 12.68
N TYR A 56 -1.85 6.64 12.94
CA TYR A 56 -0.86 7.11 11.98
C TYR A 56 -0.79 6.21 10.74
N CYS A 57 -0.74 4.88 10.91
CA CYS A 57 -0.76 3.92 9.82
C CYS A 57 -2.05 3.99 8.98
N ALA A 58 -3.21 4.14 9.64
CA ALA A 58 -4.49 4.36 8.96
C ALA A 58 -4.47 5.64 8.12
N GLY A 59 -3.89 6.72 8.65
CA GLY A 59 -3.67 7.97 7.92
C GLY A 59 -2.79 7.78 6.68
N LEU A 60 -1.64 7.12 6.83
CA LEU A 60 -0.72 6.84 5.72
C LEU A 60 -1.39 6.05 4.59
N VAL A 61 -2.12 4.98 4.92
CA VAL A 61 -2.83 4.18 3.92
C VAL A 61 -4.00 4.97 3.31
N GLY A 62 -4.61 5.87 4.07
CA GLY A 62 -5.65 6.78 3.59
C GLY A 62 -5.16 7.78 2.53
N GLU A 63 -3.87 8.12 2.52
CA GLU A 63 -3.28 9.01 1.50
C GLU A 63 -2.97 8.30 0.17
N LEU A 64 -3.04 6.97 0.13
CA LEU A 64 -2.80 6.22 -1.10
C LEU A 64 -3.86 6.57 -2.16
N PRO A 65 -3.44 6.72 -3.43
CA PRO A 65 -4.37 7.03 -4.52
C PRO A 65 -5.41 5.93 -4.69
N THR A 66 -6.48 6.25 -5.44
CA THR A 66 -7.45 5.25 -5.88
C THR A 66 -6.76 4.17 -6.72
N PRO A 67 -7.20 2.90 -6.66
CA PRO A 67 -6.57 1.82 -7.41
C PRO A 67 -6.46 2.12 -8.90
N LEU A 68 -5.26 1.89 -9.44
CA LEU A 68 -4.98 2.00 -10.87
C LEU A 68 -5.07 0.61 -11.49
N ALA A 69 -5.92 0.45 -12.51
CA ALA A 69 -6.05 -0.82 -13.20
C ALA A 69 -4.82 -1.09 -14.08
N VAL A 70 -3.93 -1.98 -13.63
CA VAL A 70 -2.74 -2.38 -14.37
C VAL A 70 -3.02 -3.65 -15.17
N SER A 71 -2.90 -3.55 -16.49
CA SER A 71 -3.01 -4.70 -17.40
C SER A 71 -2.28 -4.43 -18.70
N HIS A 72 -1.96 -5.49 -19.45
CA HIS A 72 -1.42 -5.37 -20.80
C HIS A 72 -2.28 -4.49 -21.71
N ARG A 73 -3.61 -4.53 -21.56
CA ARG A 73 -4.54 -3.66 -22.31
C ARG A 73 -4.37 -2.19 -21.93
N ASN A 74 -4.29 -1.91 -20.63
CA ASN A 74 -4.23 -0.54 -20.13
C ASN A 74 -2.88 0.14 -20.39
N PHE A 75 -1.82 -0.63 -20.65
CA PHE A 75 -0.52 -0.08 -21.06
C PHE A 75 -0.60 0.86 -22.27
N ALA A 76 -1.48 0.58 -23.24
CA ALA A 76 -1.61 1.38 -24.45
C ALA A 76 -2.57 2.57 -24.28
N SER A 77 -3.54 2.48 -23.37
CA SER A 77 -4.62 3.47 -23.23
C SER A 77 -4.47 4.40 -22.02
N ASP A 78 -3.72 3.99 -21.00
CA ASP A 78 -3.55 4.74 -19.75
C ASP A 78 -2.11 5.30 -19.66
N PRO A 79 -1.91 6.64 -19.70
CA PRO A 79 -0.60 7.25 -19.63
C PRO A 79 0.17 6.96 -18.33
N LEU A 80 -0.52 6.74 -17.19
CA LEU A 80 0.14 6.41 -15.93
C LEU A 80 0.68 4.99 -15.97
N VAL A 81 -0.11 4.02 -16.46
CA VAL A 81 0.36 2.64 -16.66
C VAL A 81 1.52 2.63 -17.66
N HIS A 82 1.41 3.38 -18.75
CA HIS A 82 2.49 3.51 -19.73
C HIS A 82 3.78 4.09 -19.13
N ALA A 83 3.68 5.08 -18.24
CA ALA A 83 4.84 5.67 -17.59
C ALA A 83 5.52 4.72 -16.60
N MET A 84 4.77 3.81 -15.97
CA MET A 84 5.28 2.89 -14.95
C MET A 84 6.03 1.69 -15.52
N PHE A 85 5.79 1.28 -16.76
CA PHE A 85 6.40 0.09 -17.37
C PHE A 85 7.16 0.45 -18.66
N ALA A 86 8.26 -0.24 -18.97
CA ALA A 86 9.00 0.01 -20.22
C ALA A 86 8.28 -0.59 -21.44
N SER A 87 7.54 -1.68 -21.24
CA SER A 87 6.71 -2.36 -22.24
C SER A 87 5.52 -3.04 -21.58
N ALA A 88 4.50 -3.38 -22.36
CA ALA A 88 3.35 -4.15 -21.85
C ALA A 88 3.76 -5.55 -21.34
N ALA A 89 4.78 -6.16 -21.95
CA ALA A 89 5.31 -7.46 -21.53
C ALA A 89 5.99 -7.41 -20.14
N ASP A 90 6.48 -6.24 -19.71
CA ASP A 90 7.06 -6.08 -18.37
C ASP A 90 6.00 -6.21 -17.27
N ILE A 91 4.72 -5.95 -17.57
CA ILE A 91 3.61 -6.17 -16.64
C ILE A 91 3.48 -7.67 -16.35
N ASP A 92 3.39 -8.49 -17.41
CA ASP A 92 3.25 -9.94 -17.27
C ASP A 92 4.49 -10.55 -16.58
N LEU A 93 5.68 -10.03 -16.90
CA LEU A 93 6.92 -10.46 -16.26
C LEU A 93 6.96 -10.12 -14.77
N MET A 94 6.51 -8.92 -14.39
CA MET A 94 6.40 -8.49 -12.99
C MET A 94 5.44 -9.40 -12.22
N LEU A 95 4.25 -9.66 -12.78
CA LEU A 95 3.25 -10.53 -12.17
C LEU A 95 3.78 -11.97 -12.01
N GLY A 96 4.40 -12.52 -13.06
CA GLY A 96 4.92 -13.90 -13.03
C GLY A 96 6.11 -14.11 -12.09
N ARG A 97 6.93 -13.08 -11.85
CA ARG A 97 8.08 -13.14 -10.93
C ARG A 97 7.74 -12.82 -9.49
N SER A 98 6.58 -12.23 -9.23
CA SER A 98 6.17 -11.86 -7.88
C SER A 98 5.84 -13.11 -7.05
N SER A 99 6.62 -13.34 -5.99
CA SER A 99 6.33 -14.39 -5.01
C SER A 99 4.99 -14.15 -4.31
N ALA A 100 4.63 -12.88 -4.10
CA ALA A 100 3.35 -12.51 -3.51
C ALA A 100 2.17 -12.89 -4.43
N MET A 101 2.33 -12.74 -5.75
CA MET A 101 1.35 -13.22 -6.74
C MET A 101 1.25 -14.74 -6.76
N GLN A 102 2.39 -15.44 -6.72
CA GLN A 102 2.41 -16.90 -6.68
C GLN A 102 1.72 -17.44 -5.42
N ALA A 103 1.98 -16.82 -4.26
CA ALA A 103 1.30 -17.16 -3.00
C ALA A 103 -0.20 -16.87 -3.06
N PHE A 104 -0.59 -15.73 -3.62
CA PHE A 104 -2.01 -15.36 -3.80
C PHE A 104 -2.75 -16.39 -4.66
N LEU A 105 -2.17 -16.82 -5.79
CA LEU A 105 -2.77 -17.78 -6.70
C LEU A 105 -2.75 -19.24 -6.17
N ALA A 106 -1.82 -19.57 -5.27
CA ALA A 106 -1.74 -20.89 -4.64
C ALA A 106 -2.89 -21.13 -3.65
N ASP A 107 -3.52 -20.07 -3.14
CA ASP A 107 -4.75 -20.17 -2.38
C ASP A 107 -5.92 -20.51 -3.31
N GLY A 108 -6.50 -21.71 -3.12
CA GLY A 108 -7.53 -22.26 -3.98
C GLY A 108 -8.79 -21.38 -4.11
N GLY A 109 -9.04 -20.47 -3.17
CA GLY A 109 -10.11 -19.48 -3.26
C GLY A 109 -9.86 -18.35 -4.27
N ASN A 110 -8.59 -18.12 -4.64
CA ASN A 110 -8.15 -17.00 -5.49
C ASN A 110 -7.82 -17.44 -6.92
N ALA A 111 -7.72 -18.75 -7.18
CA ALA A 111 -7.33 -19.30 -8.48
C ALA A 111 -8.27 -18.89 -9.65
N PHE A 112 -9.50 -18.48 -9.33
CA PHE A 112 -10.51 -18.03 -10.29
C PHE A 112 -10.81 -16.53 -10.22
N SER A 113 -10.07 -15.76 -9.42
CA SER A 113 -10.26 -14.32 -9.31
C SER A 113 -9.86 -13.62 -10.61
N THR A 114 -10.76 -12.79 -11.14
CA THR A 114 -10.53 -12.03 -12.38
C THR A 114 -9.73 -10.74 -12.16
N ALA A 115 -9.60 -10.32 -10.91
CA ALA A 115 -8.82 -9.18 -10.47
C ALA A 115 -8.27 -9.42 -9.06
N CYS A 116 -7.21 -8.71 -8.72
CA CYS A 116 -6.68 -8.61 -7.37
C CYS A 116 -6.24 -7.16 -7.12
N TYR A 117 -6.13 -6.81 -5.85
CA TYR A 117 -5.68 -5.51 -5.37
C TYR A 117 -4.37 -5.69 -4.64
N ALA A 118 -3.45 -4.73 -4.80
CA ALA A 118 -2.14 -4.75 -4.18
C ALA A 118 -1.55 -3.34 -4.16
N LEU A 119 -0.61 -3.10 -3.25
CA LEU A 119 0.28 -1.95 -3.36
C LEU A 119 1.39 -2.24 -4.36
N LEU A 120 1.48 -1.43 -5.43
CA LEU A 120 2.55 -1.47 -6.40
C LEU A 120 3.71 -0.57 -5.96
N GLY A 121 4.81 -1.20 -5.52
CA GLY A 121 6.09 -0.53 -5.27
C GLY A 121 6.95 -0.50 -6.53
N MET A 122 7.75 0.55 -6.69
CA MET A 122 8.72 0.67 -7.79
C MET A 122 9.82 1.67 -7.46
N ARG A 123 11.01 1.44 -8.01
CA ARG A 123 12.14 2.36 -7.92
C ARG A 123 12.08 3.40 -9.04
N ARG A 124 12.00 4.67 -8.66
CA ARG A 124 12.12 5.80 -9.59
C ARG A 124 13.58 6.02 -9.98
N ASN A 125 13.85 6.05 -11.27
CA ASN A 125 15.16 6.34 -11.84
C ASN A 125 15.10 7.51 -12.82
N GLN A 126 16.21 8.23 -12.94
CA GLN A 126 16.34 9.33 -13.90
C GLN A 126 17.71 9.25 -14.57
N LYS A 127 17.73 9.35 -15.90
CA LYS A 127 18.97 9.47 -16.67
C LYS A 127 18.90 10.58 -17.70
N THR A 128 20.05 11.17 -18.02
CA THR A 128 20.16 12.12 -19.13
C THR A 128 20.34 11.33 -20.42
N VAL A 129 19.51 11.61 -21.42
CA VAL A 129 19.59 11.04 -22.76
C VAL A 129 19.72 12.18 -23.77
N LEU A 130 20.49 11.95 -24.82
CA LEU A 130 20.52 12.84 -25.97
C LEU A 130 19.29 12.52 -26.83
N GLY A 131 18.54 13.55 -27.23
CA GLY A 131 17.37 13.36 -28.07
C GLY A 131 17.12 14.57 -28.93
N MET A 132 16.07 14.49 -29.74
CA MET A 132 15.62 15.65 -30.52
C MET A 132 14.88 16.63 -29.60
N ALA A 133 15.23 17.91 -29.72
CA ALA A 133 14.45 19.01 -29.16
C ALA A 133 14.01 19.94 -30.29
N LEU A 134 12.76 20.40 -30.22
CA LEU A 134 12.25 21.42 -31.13
C LEU A 134 12.46 22.79 -30.46
N HIS A 135 13.22 23.67 -31.10
CA HIS A 135 13.41 25.06 -30.68
C HIS A 135 12.80 25.99 -31.75
N GLY A 136 11.58 26.46 -31.51
CA GLY A 136 10.78 27.12 -32.55
C GLY A 136 10.43 26.13 -33.66
N ASP A 137 10.87 26.39 -34.89
CA ASP A 137 10.73 25.49 -36.04
C ASP A 137 12.01 24.69 -36.36
N VAL A 138 13.08 24.86 -35.56
CA VAL A 138 14.36 24.19 -35.80
C VAL A 138 14.48 22.95 -34.92
N LEU A 139 14.73 21.82 -35.57
CA LEU A 139 14.96 20.54 -34.94
C LEU A 139 16.43 20.42 -34.54
N GLN A 140 16.70 20.49 -33.24
CA GLN A 140 18.05 20.35 -32.68
C GLN A 140 18.32 18.89 -32.31
N ALA A 141 19.32 18.29 -32.96
CA ALA A 141 19.86 17.00 -32.57
C ALA A 141 20.72 17.13 -31.29
N ASP A 142 20.84 16.02 -30.55
CA ASP A 142 21.67 15.90 -29.34
C ASP A 142 21.36 16.88 -28.20
N ALA A 143 20.10 17.29 -28.09
CA ALA A 143 19.67 18.09 -26.94
C ALA A 143 19.61 17.20 -25.67
N PRO A 144 20.21 17.62 -24.54
CA PRO A 144 20.13 16.88 -23.29
C PRO A 144 18.69 16.83 -22.76
N ARG A 145 18.14 15.62 -22.54
CA ARG A 145 16.80 15.39 -21.99
C ARG A 145 16.90 14.52 -20.74
N LYS A 146 16.06 14.79 -19.74
CA LYS A 146 15.89 13.90 -18.58
C LYS A 146 14.83 12.86 -18.89
N LEU A 147 15.23 11.60 -18.93
CA LEU A 147 14.31 10.46 -19.01
C LEU A 147 14.03 9.94 -17.61
N LEU A 148 12.75 9.95 -17.24
CA LEU A 148 12.23 9.31 -16.04
C LEU A 148 11.79 7.88 -16.40
N TYR A 149 12.16 6.90 -15.61
CA TYR A 149 11.70 5.51 -15.77
C TYR A 149 11.62 4.81 -14.42
N PHE A 150 10.88 3.71 -14.36
CA PHE A 150 10.67 2.94 -13.14
C PHE A 150 11.22 1.51 -13.31
N SER A 151 11.77 0.96 -12.23
CA SER A 151 12.32 -0.40 -12.17
C SER A 151 11.94 -1.07 -10.85
N ASP A 152 12.35 -2.33 -10.68
CA ASP A 152 12.23 -3.07 -9.41
C ASP A 152 10.80 -3.09 -8.87
N HIS A 153 9.84 -3.40 -9.74
CA HIS A 153 8.43 -3.45 -9.38
C HIS A 153 8.16 -4.56 -8.36
N THR A 154 7.45 -4.22 -7.29
CA THR A 154 7.04 -5.15 -6.23
C THR A 154 5.55 -5.04 -5.98
N LEU A 155 4.94 -6.14 -5.51
CA LEU A 155 3.55 -6.18 -5.10
C LEU A 155 3.48 -6.53 -3.62
N HIS A 156 2.72 -5.76 -2.85
CA HIS A 156 2.52 -5.98 -1.42
C HIS A 156 1.03 -6.11 -1.09
N GLU A 157 0.72 -6.93 -0.09
CA GLU A 157 -0.62 -7.16 0.44
C GLU A 157 -1.69 -7.50 -0.62
N LEU A 158 -1.46 -8.55 -1.42
CA LEU A 158 -2.45 -8.99 -2.40
C LEU A 158 -3.73 -9.51 -1.74
N SER A 159 -4.88 -9.02 -2.21
CA SER A 159 -6.20 -9.53 -1.83
C SER A 159 -7.24 -9.42 -2.94
N GLN A 160 -8.45 -9.93 -2.69
CA GLN A 160 -9.56 -9.89 -3.64
C GLN A 160 -10.33 -8.55 -3.64
N SER A 161 -10.15 -7.72 -2.61
CA SER A 161 -10.87 -6.44 -2.46
C SER A 161 -9.94 -5.30 -2.07
N GLU A 162 -10.26 -4.08 -2.53
CA GLU A 162 -9.50 -2.88 -2.17
C GLU A 162 -9.51 -2.66 -0.65
N GLU A 163 -10.67 -2.86 -0.02
CA GLU A 163 -10.85 -2.66 1.42
C GLU A 163 -9.96 -3.58 2.24
N GLU A 164 -9.90 -4.86 1.87
CA GLU A 164 -9.03 -5.83 2.52
C GLU A 164 -7.55 -5.50 2.28
N THR A 165 -7.17 -5.10 1.05
CA THR A 165 -5.78 -4.66 0.76
C THR A 165 -5.41 -3.49 1.66
N ARG A 166 -6.28 -2.48 1.80
CA ARG A 166 -6.02 -1.32 2.66
C ARG A 166 -5.89 -1.71 4.12
N LEU A 167 -6.75 -2.58 4.64
CA LEU A 167 -6.63 -3.07 6.03
C LEU A 167 -5.30 -3.82 6.25
N ARG A 168 -4.92 -4.69 5.31
CA ARG A 168 -3.65 -5.41 5.37
C ARG A 168 -2.45 -4.47 5.30
N LEU A 169 -2.51 -3.43 4.48
CA LEU A 169 -1.47 -2.39 4.41
C LEU A 169 -1.35 -1.61 5.71
N GLN A 170 -2.45 -1.35 6.43
CA GLN A 170 -2.39 -0.69 7.73
C GLN A 170 -1.66 -1.55 8.76
N PHE A 171 -1.93 -2.85 8.77
CA PHE A 171 -1.25 -3.81 9.64
C PHE A 171 0.24 -3.93 9.26
N SER A 172 0.55 -4.13 7.98
CA SER A 172 1.92 -4.19 7.46
C SER A 172 2.72 -2.90 7.77
N ALA A 173 2.07 -1.74 7.71
CA ALA A 173 2.69 -0.47 8.10
C ALA A 173 2.96 -0.40 9.61
N PHE A 174 2.05 -0.92 10.45
CA PHE A 174 2.27 -1.03 11.89
C PHE A 174 3.43 -1.98 12.22
N ASP A 175 3.49 -3.14 11.56
CA ASP A 175 4.59 -4.11 11.73
C ASP A 175 5.95 -3.49 11.39
N GLY A 176 6.00 -2.55 10.44
CA GLY A 176 7.22 -1.79 10.12
C GLY A 176 7.66 -0.77 11.18
N LEU A 177 6.80 -0.45 12.16
CA LEU A 177 7.13 0.46 13.27
C LEU A 177 7.66 -0.27 14.51
N VAL A 178 7.44 -1.58 14.61
CA VAL A 178 7.74 -2.43 15.77
C VAL A 178 9.06 -3.16 15.56
#